data_AF-A0A0F9AFJ3-F1
#
_entry.id   AF-A0A0F9AFJ3-F1
#
_cell.length_a   1.000
_cell.length_b   1.000
_cell.length_c   1.000
_cell.angle_alpha   90.00
_cell.angle_beta   90.00
_cell.angle_gamma   90.00
#
_symmetry.space_group_name_H-M   'P 1'
#
loop_
_entity.id
_entity.type
_entity.pdbx_description
1 polymer ?
#
loop_
_entity_poly.entity_id
_entity_poly.type
_entity_poly.pdbx_seq_one_letter_code
_entity_poly.pdbx_strand_id
1 'polypeptide(L)'
;DNTGAFYDGGEIITVSNFPDIDKIISPDTLKNLTITNTNLSYYDGTRTRFVFSSSNTIFYSPDGTNNLDVNNGLTTFVGDVTFSDDVAFNDNVLITSDDLNPSFNIVGNGEAFRIQQAQGVNGFFMTWYDNNSVRMSYYGHGQSSNQQHLWLVNEMTDGNLILDSPGIVDVQTGFMADDYYSGDGTQGYTGSCGSGTTLTIKDGLITGCS
;
A
#
# COMPACT_ATOMS: atom_id res chain seq x y z
N ASP A 1 21.54 53.25 6.64
CA ASP A 1 22.81 52.58 6.30
C ASP A 1 22.78 51.13 6.70
N ASN A 2 22.56 50.24 5.73
CA ASN A 2 22.98 48.85 5.85
C ASN A 2 24.50 48.87 5.79
N THR A 3 25.13 48.87 6.96
CA THR A 3 26.54 48.51 7.09
C THR A 3 26.65 47.07 6.57
N GLY A 4 27.36 46.91 5.45
CA GLY A 4 27.41 45.65 4.70
C GLY A 4 27.74 44.47 5.62
N ALA A 5 27.10 43.33 5.37
CA ALA A 5 27.49 42.08 6.01
C ALA A 5 28.82 41.63 5.38
N PHE A 6 29.79 41.23 6.18
CA PHE A 6 31.08 40.72 5.71
C PHE A 6 31.25 39.27 6.14
N TYR A 7 31.78 38.43 5.28
CA TYR A 7 32.23 37.08 5.64
C TYR A 7 33.56 36.77 4.96
N ASP A 8 34.53 36.29 5.74
CA ASP A 8 35.87 35.91 5.31
C ASP A 8 36.57 36.93 4.38
N GLY A 9 36.50 38.21 4.77
CA GLY A 9 37.16 39.30 4.05
C GLY A 9 36.46 39.76 2.76
N GLY A 10 35.33 39.17 2.38
CA GLY A 10 34.47 39.63 1.29
C GLY A 10 33.28 40.48 1.79
N GLU A 11 33.03 41.61 1.13
CA GLU A 11 31.82 42.42 1.33
C GLU A 11 30.62 41.75 0.66
N ILE A 12 29.53 41.52 1.40
CA ILE A 12 28.24 41.16 0.81
C ILE A 12 27.63 42.46 0.27
N ILE A 13 27.78 42.64 -1.03
CA ILE A 13 27.36 43.84 -1.77
C ILE A 13 25.83 43.93 -1.75
N THR A 14 25.27 44.92 -1.05
CA THR A 14 23.82 45.21 -1.03
C THR A 14 23.48 46.49 -1.78
N VAL A 15 24.14 46.79 -2.90
CA VAL A 15 23.90 48.03 -3.67
C VAL A 15 23.11 47.79 -4.95
N SER A 16 22.16 48.69 -5.22
CA SER A 16 21.11 48.61 -6.25
C SER A 16 21.58 48.75 -7.70
N ASN A 17 22.89 48.83 -7.97
CA ASN A 17 23.46 49.16 -9.28
C ASN A 17 24.51 48.15 -9.79
N PHE A 18 24.62 46.97 -9.17
CA PHE A 18 25.33 45.86 -9.80
C PHE A 18 24.40 45.16 -10.81
N PRO A 19 24.90 44.65 -11.95
CA PRO A 19 24.10 43.75 -12.78
C PRO A 19 23.63 42.62 -11.88
N ASP A 20 22.31 42.36 -11.85
CA ASP A 20 21.65 41.42 -10.95
C ASP A 20 22.51 40.18 -10.70
N ILE A 21 23.20 40.15 -9.56
CA ILE A 21 24.05 39.01 -9.18
C ILE A 21 23.09 37.97 -8.60
N ASP A 22 22.40 37.30 -9.51
CA ASP A 22 21.50 36.18 -9.22
C ASP A 22 22.29 34.92 -8.84
N LYS A 23 23.60 35.00 -8.58
CA LYS A 23 24.48 33.83 -8.40
C LYS A 23 25.56 34.00 -7.35
N ILE A 24 25.71 33.01 -6.48
CA ILE A 24 26.93 32.75 -5.71
C ILE A 24 27.71 31.67 -6.44
N ILE A 25 28.95 31.96 -6.86
CA ILE A 25 29.79 31.05 -7.65
C ILE A 25 30.98 30.60 -6.80
N SER A 26 31.34 29.31 -6.84
CA SER A 26 32.53 28.79 -6.16
C SER A 26 33.83 29.37 -6.72
N PRO A 27 34.95 29.36 -5.96
CA PRO A 27 36.23 29.90 -6.43
C PRO A 27 36.77 29.26 -7.71
N ASP A 28 36.47 27.97 -7.93
CA ASP A 28 36.83 27.23 -9.14
C ASP A 28 35.85 27.44 -10.31
N THR A 29 34.80 28.23 -10.11
CA THR A 29 33.71 28.54 -11.05
C THR A 29 32.83 27.35 -11.47
N LEU A 30 33.07 26.16 -10.92
CA LEU A 30 32.35 24.95 -11.31
C LEU A 30 30.97 24.85 -10.65
N LYS A 31 30.80 25.41 -9.45
CA LYS A 31 29.60 25.28 -8.63
C LYS A 31 28.92 26.63 -8.49
N ASN A 32 27.59 26.62 -8.41
CA ASN A 32 26.86 27.86 -8.16
C ASN A 32 25.53 27.63 -7.46
N LEU A 33 25.16 28.58 -6.61
CA LEU A 33 23.81 28.79 -6.12
C LEU A 33 23.20 29.92 -6.94
N THR A 34 22.10 29.66 -7.64
CA THR A 34 21.36 30.68 -8.41
C THR A 34 20.09 31.06 -7.66
N ILE A 35 19.83 32.36 -7.52
CA ILE A 35 18.63 32.97 -6.93
C ILE A 35 18.09 33.97 -7.94
N THR A 36 16.91 33.71 -8.49
CA THR A 36 16.17 34.65 -9.35
C THR A 36 14.84 35.00 -8.71
N ASN A 37 14.08 35.90 -9.36
CA ASN A 37 12.70 36.22 -8.95
C ASN A 37 11.75 35.00 -8.86
N THR A 38 12.09 33.90 -9.53
CA THR A 38 11.21 32.72 -9.62
C THR A 38 11.86 31.42 -9.20
N ASN A 39 13.19 31.40 -8.98
CA ASN A 39 13.94 30.17 -8.77
C ASN A 39 15.02 30.32 -7.69
N LEU A 40 15.23 29.25 -6.92
CA LEU A 40 16.42 29.02 -6.10
C LEU A 40 16.99 27.64 -6.48
N SER A 41 18.23 27.55 -6.96
CA SER A 41 18.82 26.28 -7.37
C SER A 41 20.31 26.17 -7.06
N TYR A 42 20.78 24.96 -6.78
CA TYR A 42 22.20 24.69 -6.54
C TYR A 42 22.74 23.65 -7.53
N TYR A 43 23.82 24.01 -8.21
CA TYR A 43 24.62 23.14 -9.08
C TYR A 43 25.97 22.84 -8.43
N ASP A 44 26.30 21.57 -8.24
CA ASP A 44 27.47 21.12 -7.47
C ASP A 44 28.77 20.97 -8.30
N GLY A 45 28.74 21.34 -9.58
CA GLY A 45 29.83 21.10 -10.53
C GLY A 45 29.52 20.01 -11.55
N THR A 46 28.62 19.08 -11.21
CA THR A 46 28.24 17.95 -12.08
C THR A 46 26.76 17.95 -12.40
N ARG A 47 25.91 18.30 -11.42
CA ARG A 47 24.45 18.25 -11.54
C ARG A 47 23.77 19.22 -10.59
N THR A 48 22.50 19.48 -10.87
CA THR A 48 21.63 20.21 -9.95
C THR A 48 21.29 19.33 -8.75
N ARG A 49 21.40 19.88 -7.54
CA ARG A 49 21.14 19.20 -6.26
C ARG A 49 19.77 19.51 -5.72
N PHE A 50 19.33 20.75 -5.87
CA PHE A 50 17.99 21.16 -5.55
C PHE A 50 17.53 22.29 -6.47
N VAL A 51 16.22 22.38 -6.66
CA VAL A 51 15.52 23.47 -7.34
C VAL A 51 14.28 23.79 -6.52
N PHE A 52 14.03 25.06 -6.26
CA PHE A 52 12.75 25.58 -5.79
C PHE A 52 12.29 26.56 -6.86
N SER A 53 11.18 26.29 -7.51
CA SER A 53 10.63 27.11 -8.58
C SER A 53 9.14 27.36 -8.38
N SER A 54 8.55 28.17 -9.26
CA SER A 54 7.08 28.32 -9.33
C SER A 54 6.33 27.04 -9.75
N SER A 55 7.04 26.08 -10.34
CA SER A 55 6.44 24.84 -10.85
C SER A 55 6.59 23.67 -9.88
N ASN A 56 7.76 23.55 -9.26
CA ASN A 56 8.10 22.47 -8.34
C ASN A 56 9.29 22.80 -7.43
N THR A 57 9.40 22.01 -6.36
CA THR A 57 10.58 21.88 -5.52
C THR A 57 11.15 20.47 -5.67
N ILE A 58 12.39 20.33 -6.13
CA ILE A 58 13.04 19.04 -6.31
C ILE A 58 14.32 18.96 -5.51
N PHE A 59 14.55 17.83 -4.82
CA PHE A 59 15.84 17.44 -4.25
C PHE A 59 16.37 16.20 -4.98
N TYR A 60 17.60 16.27 -5.49
CA TYR A 60 18.25 15.18 -6.21
C TYR A 60 19.27 14.45 -5.32
N SER A 61 19.29 13.12 -5.40
CA SER A 61 20.32 12.24 -4.82
C SER A 61 21.72 12.55 -5.36
N PRO A 62 22.81 12.21 -4.64
CA PRO A 62 24.20 12.48 -5.04
C PRO A 62 24.55 12.14 -6.48
N ASP A 63 24.09 11.00 -6.99
CA ASP A 63 24.29 10.51 -8.36
C ASP A 63 23.23 10.99 -9.37
N GLY A 64 22.11 11.54 -8.88
CA GLY A 64 21.02 12.10 -9.66
C GLY A 64 19.98 11.08 -10.11
N THR A 65 20.06 9.81 -9.68
CA THR A 65 19.10 8.77 -10.09
C THR A 65 17.77 8.88 -9.37
N ASN A 66 17.84 9.23 -8.07
CA ASN A 66 16.68 9.34 -7.19
C ASN A 66 16.37 10.80 -6.88
N ASN A 67 15.09 11.13 -6.65
CA ASN A 67 14.69 12.47 -6.25
C ASN A 67 13.40 12.50 -5.41
N LEU A 68 13.20 13.60 -4.71
CA LEU A 68 11.93 14.02 -4.13
C LEU A 68 11.44 15.24 -4.91
N ASP A 69 10.31 15.11 -5.61
CA ASP A 69 9.67 16.18 -6.38
C ASP A 69 8.33 16.56 -5.74
N VAL A 70 8.24 17.81 -5.27
CA VAL A 70 7.03 18.42 -4.73
C VAL A 70 6.54 19.46 -5.73
N ASN A 71 5.42 19.17 -6.39
CA ASN A 71 4.75 20.11 -7.30
C ASN A 71 3.40 20.56 -6.73
N ASN A 72 2.70 21.43 -7.45
CA ASN A 72 1.44 22.02 -6.98
C ASN A 72 0.28 21.02 -6.79
N GLY A 73 0.38 19.78 -7.29
CA GLY A 73 -0.67 18.77 -7.19
C GLY A 73 -0.24 17.42 -6.60
N LEU A 74 1.06 17.15 -6.48
CA LEU A 74 1.59 15.85 -6.08
C LEU A 74 2.97 15.98 -5.44
N THR A 75 3.27 15.07 -4.52
CA THR A 75 4.63 14.77 -4.07
C THR A 75 5.02 13.39 -4.57
N THR A 76 6.15 13.30 -5.26
CA THR A 76 6.68 12.06 -5.85
C THR A 76 8.04 11.74 -5.27
N PHE A 77 8.24 10.48 -4.88
CA PHE A 77 9.55 9.92 -4.59
C PHE A 77 9.96 9.04 -5.76
N VAL A 78 11.12 9.32 -6.37
CA VAL A 78 11.66 8.54 -7.50
C VAL A 78 12.83 7.70 -6.99
N GLY A 79 12.77 6.39 -7.23
CA GLY A 79 13.73 5.39 -6.75
C GLY A 79 13.25 4.64 -5.51
N ASP A 80 14.16 3.92 -4.86
CA ASP A 80 13.86 3.16 -3.65
C ASP A 80 13.54 4.09 -2.47
N VAL A 81 12.46 3.80 -1.74
CA VAL A 81 12.03 4.54 -0.55
C VAL A 81 12.05 3.61 0.66
N THR A 82 12.68 4.06 1.74
CA THR A 82 12.71 3.35 3.02
C THR A 82 12.27 4.29 4.13
N PHE A 83 11.29 3.87 4.92
CA PHE A 83 10.89 4.54 6.15
C PHE A 83 11.45 3.74 7.33
N SER A 84 12.21 4.39 8.20
CA SER A 84 12.86 3.74 9.35
C SER A 84 11.96 3.62 10.58
N ASP A 85 10.77 4.20 10.53
CA ASP A 85 9.82 4.33 11.63
C ASP A 85 8.38 4.26 11.09
N ASP A 86 7.40 4.47 11.96
CA ASP A 86 5.97 4.40 11.65
C ASP A 86 5.56 5.31 10.47
N VAL A 87 4.77 4.74 9.57
CA VAL A 87 4.16 5.45 8.44
C VAL A 87 2.65 5.47 8.61
N ALA A 88 2.06 6.67 8.66
CA ALA A 88 0.62 6.87 8.70
C ALA A 88 0.12 7.51 7.41
N PHE A 89 -0.96 6.97 6.85
CA PHE A 89 -1.68 7.53 5.71
C PHE A 89 -3.08 7.98 6.15
N ASN A 90 -3.44 9.23 5.84
CA ASN A 90 -4.73 9.82 6.27
C ASN A 90 -5.90 9.48 5.34
N ASP A 91 -5.62 8.93 4.16
CA ASP A 91 -6.60 8.58 3.12
C ASP A 91 -6.14 7.30 2.41
N ASN A 92 -6.78 6.97 1.29
CA ASN A 92 -6.53 5.79 0.49
C ASN A 92 -5.06 5.61 0.13
N VAL A 93 -4.57 4.37 0.30
CA VAL A 93 -3.27 3.92 -0.17
C VAL A 93 -3.48 3.06 -1.40
N LEU A 94 -2.92 3.48 -2.54
CA LEU A 94 -2.88 2.69 -3.77
C LEU A 94 -1.45 2.19 -3.99
N ILE A 95 -1.26 0.87 -3.98
CA ILE A 95 0.02 0.21 -4.28
C ILE A 95 -0.12 -0.49 -5.63
N THR A 96 0.64 -0.04 -6.62
CA THR A 96 0.69 -0.65 -7.96
C THR A 96 2.12 -0.94 -8.34
N SER A 97 2.31 -1.96 -9.16
CA SER A 97 3.58 -2.25 -9.81
C SER A 97 3.28 -2.62 -11.27
N ASP A 98 4.18 -2.19 -12.15
CA ASP A 98 4.20 -2.51 -13.57
C ASP A 98 5.01 -3.80 -13.85
N ASP A 99 5.56 -4.43 -12.81
CA ASP A 99 6.22 -5.72 -12.92
C ASP A 99 5.22 -6.82 -13.30
N LEU A 100 5.68 -7.78 -14.09
CA LEU A 100 4.88 -8.95 -14.47
C LEU A 100 4.54 -9.87 -13.29
N ASN A 101 5.28 -9.76 -12.18
CA ASN A 101 5.08 -10.56 -10.97
C ASN A 101 5.23 -9.68 -9.72
N PRO A 102 4.30 -8.76 -9.47
CA PRO A 102 4.41 -7.84 -8.34
C PRO A 102 4.22 -8.62 -7.04
N SER A 103 5.07 -8.37 -6.05
CA SER A 103 4.93 -8.94 -4.70
C SER A 103 4.76 -7.84 -3.66
N PHE A 104 3.70 -7.92 -2.86
CA PHE A 104 3.54 -7.12 -1.65
C PHE A 104 3.90 -7.99 -0.44
N ASN A 105 4.97 -7.63 0.26
CA ASN A 105 5.47 -8.41 1.40
C ASN A 105 5.37 -7.58 2.69
N ILE A 106 4.67 -8.10 3.69
CA ILE A 106 4.62 -7.54 5.04
C ILE A 106 5.35 -8.50 5.97
N VAL A 107 6.52 -8.07 6.47
CA VAL A 107 7.32 -8.85 7.43
C VAL A 107 7.30 -8.14 8.77
N GLY A 108 6.55 -8.70 9.73
CA GLY A 108 6.54 -8.22 11.11
C GLY A 108 7.66 -8.87 11.94
N ASN A 109 8.39 -8.08 12.73
CA ASN A 109 9.31 -8.61 13.73
C ASN A 109 8.62 -8.64 15.10
N GLY A 110 7.88 -9.71 15.38
CA GLY A 110 7.27 -9.96 16.69
C GLY A 110 5.80 -9.53 16.88
N GLU A 111 5.18 -8.84 15.92
CA GLU A 111 3.74 -8.54 15.91
C GLU A 111 3.02 -9.11 14.68
N ALA A 112 1.73 -9.41 14.83
CA ALA A 112 0.87 -9.88 13.74
C ALA A 112 0.47 -8.71 12.82
N PHE A 113 0.38 -8.98 11.51
CA PHE A 113 -0.31 -8.08 10.58
C PHE A 113 -1.73 -7.82 11.08
N ARG A 114 -2.02 -6.56 11.44
CA ARG A 114 -3.33 -6.15 11.95
C ARG A 114 -4.04 -5.30 10.90
N ILE A 115 -5.24 -5.74 10.53
CA ILE A 115 -6.20 -4.91 9.82
C ILE A 115 -7.31 -4.57 10.80
N GLN A 116 -7.60 -3.28 10.96
CA GLN A 116 -8.68 -2.81 11.81
C GLN A 116 -9.63 -1.94 11.01
N GLN A 117 -10.92 -2.24 11.13
CA GLN A 117 -11.98 -1.49 10.48
C GLN A 117 -12.26 -0.18 11.23
N ALA A 118 -12.47 0.92 10.49
CA ALA A 118 -12.95 2.18 11.05
C ALA A 118 -14.41 2.04 11.57
N GLN A 119 -14.78 2.80 12.60
CA GLN A 119 -16.15 2.78 13.13
C GLN A 119 -17.16 3.20 12.04
N GLY A 120 -18.25 2.43 11.90
CA GLY A 120 -19.37 2.78 11.02
C GLY A 120 -19.28 2.25 9.58
N VAL A 121 -18.32 1.38 9.28
CA VAL A 121 -18.19 0.72 7.97
C VAL A 121 -18.89 -0.65 8.02
N ASN A 122 -19.40 -1.16 6.89
CA ASN A 122 -20.22 -2.39 6.85
C ASN A 122 -19.44 -3.71 6.90
N GLY A 123 -18.12 -3.69 6.66
CA GLY A 123 -17.24 -4.85 6.79
C GLY A 123 -15.84 -4.58 6.24
N PHE A 124 -14.95 -5.55 6.41
CA PHE A 124 -13.67 -5.65 5.74
C PHE A 124 -13.68 -6.85 4.80
N PHE A 125 -13.24 -6.67 3.55
CA PHE A 125 -13.15 -7.75 2.57
C PHE A 125 -11.89 -7.61 1.73
N MET A 126 -11.14 -8.70 1.60
CA MET A 126 -10.15 -8.88 0.54
C MET A 126 -10.81 -9.66 -0.59
N THR A 127 -10.73 -9.11 -1.79
CA THR A 127 -11.48 -9.59 -2.94
C THR A 127 -10.53 -9.80 -4.11
N TRP A 128 -10.73 -10.91 -4.82
CA TRP A 128 -10.02 -11.20 -6.05
C TRP A 128 -10.97 -11.06 -7.24
N TYR A 129 -10.44 -10.48 -8.31
CA TYR A 129 -11.14 -10.26 -9.57
C TYR A 129 -10.38 -10.94 -10.71
N ASP A 130 -11.09 -11.30 -11.78
CA ASP A 130 -10.47 -11.68 -13.04
C ASP A 130 -10.00 -10.45 -13.84
N ASN A 131 -9.44 -10.69 -15.02
CA ASN A 131 -8.97 -9.64 -15.92
C ASN A 131 -10.09 -8.73 -16.48
N ASN A 132 -11.36 -9.09 -16.27
CA ASN A 132 -12.53 -8.33 -16.71
C ASN A 132 -13.23 -7.63 -15.53
N SER A 133 -12.59 -7.55 -14.36
CA SER A 133 -13.16 -6.98 -13.14
C SER A 133 -14.40 -7.73 -12.64
N VAL A 134 -14.55 -9.01 -12.97
CA VAL A 134 -15.55 -9.90 -12.38
C VAL A 134 -14.99 -10.49 -11.09
N ARG A 135 -15.75 -10.41 -10.00
CA ARG A 135 -15.33 -10.95 -8.70
C ARG A 135 -15.27 -12.48 -8.76
N MET A 136 -14.17 -13.04 -8.28
CA MET A 136 -13.88 -14.48 -8.35
C MET A 136 -13.97 -15.13 -6.97
N SER A 137 -13.49 -14.43 -5.95
CA SER A 137 -13.53 -14.89 -4.56
C SER A 137 -13.35 -13.71 -3.62
N TYR A 138 -13.69 -13.90 -2.36
CA TYR A 138 -13.37 -12.95 -1.30
C TYR A 138 -13.27 -13.65 0.06
N TYR A 139 -12.54 -13.01 0.97
CA TYR A 139 -12.64 -13.29 2.40
C TYR A 139 -12.78 -12.01 3.20
N GLY A 140 -13.44 -12.09 4.35
CA GLY A 140 -13.66 -10.91 5.16
C GLY A 140 -14.60 -11.12 6.33
N HIS A 141 -14.90 -10.04 7.04
CA HIS A 141 -15.90 -10.02 8.11
C HIS A 141 -16.80 -8.80 7.97
N GLY A 142 -18.08 -8.93 8.29
CA GLY A 142 -19.03 -7.83 8.28
C GLY A 142 -19.20 -7.20 9.67
N GLN A 143 -19.78 -5.99 9.70
CA GLN A 143 -20.13 -5.25 10.92
C GLN A 143 -21.60 -4.80 10.87
N SER A 144 -22.50 -5.65 10.39
CA SER A 144 -23.95 -5.46 10.60
C SER A 144 -24.45 -6.41 11.69
N SER A 145 -25.64 -6.14 12.25
CA SER A 145 -26.29 -7.01 13.24
C SER A 145 -26.45 -8.46 12.75
N ASN A 146 -26.33 -8.70 11.44
CA ASN A 146 -26.53 -9.98 10.79
C ASN A 146 -25.28 -10.51 10.05
N GLN A 147 -24.11 -9.85 10.14
CA GLN A 147 -22.92 -10.23 9.37
C GLN A 147 -21.62 -10.21 10.18
N GLN A 148 -21.64 -10.51 11.48
CA GLN A 148 -20.42 -10.67 12.29
C GLN A 148 -19.60 -11.93 11.94
N HIS A 149 -19.90 -12.58 10.82
CA HIS A 149 -19.33 -13.85 10.43
C HIS A 149 -18.03 -13.62 9.63
N LEU A 150 -17.11 -14.58 9.74
CA LEU A 150 -16.03 -14.75 8.77
C LEU A 150 -16.61 -15.34 7.48
N TRP A 151 -16.34 -14.70 6.36
CA TRP A 151 -16.70 -15.16 5.03
C TRP A 151 -15.46 -15.72 4.33
N LEU A 152 -15.60 -16.91 3.76
CA LEU A 152 -14.64 -17.53 2.85
C LEU A 152 -15.45 -17.97 1.63
N VAL A 153 -15.38 -17.24 0.53
CA VAL A 153 -16.28 -17.43 -0.61
C VAL A 153 -15.51 -17.57 -1.92
N ASN A 154 -15.89 -18.59 -2.69
CA ASN A 154 -15.52 -18.76 -4.08
C ASN A 154 -16.80 -18.57 -4.93
N GLU A 155 -16.78 -17.63 -5.87
CA GLU A 155 -17.93 -17.31 -6.73
C GLU A 155 -17.82 -17.94 -8.13
N MET A 156 -16.73 -18.68 -8.40
CA MET A 156 -16.59 -19.40 -9.66
C MET A 156 -17.50 -20.62 -9.74
N THR A 157 -18.09 -20.84 -10.91
CA THR A 157 -19.05 -21.93 -11.19
C THR A 157 -18.49 -23.33 -10.90
N ASP A 158 -17.17 -23.51 -10.97
CA ASP A 158 -16.46 -24.78 -10.68
C ASP A 158 -15.34 -24.62 -9.63
N GLY A 159 -15.43 -23.55 -8.83
CA GLY A 159 -14.42 -23.24 -7.83
C GLY A 159 -14.57 -24.09 -6.56
N ASN A 160 -13.45 -24.68 -6.10
CA ASN A 160 -13.41 -25.32 -4.79
C ASN A 160 -12.92 -24.32 -3.72
N LEU A 161 -13.41 -24.47 -2.48
CA LEU A 161 -12.76 -23.91 -1.29
C LEU A 161 -11.99 -25.05 -0.62
N ILE A 162 -10.66 -24.97 -0.62
CA ILE A 162 -9.78 -25.97 0.00
C ILE A 162 -9.22 -25.37 1.29
N LEU A 163 -9.48 -26.03 2.42
CA LEU A 163 -8.90 -25.70 3.71
C LEU A 163 -7.85 -26.76 4.03
N ASP A 164 -6.58 -26.45 3.77
CA ASP A 164 -5.47 -27.35 4.08
C ASP A 164 -4.98 -27.11 5.51
N SER A 165 -5.14 -28.11 6.37
CA SER A 165 -4.70 -28.07 7.76
C SER A 165 -3.93 -29.35 8.09
N PRO A 166 -2.73 -29.26 8.69
CA PRO A 166 -2.03 -30.44 9.18
C PRO A 166 -2.71 -31.08 10.40
N GLY A 167 -3.77 -30.47 10.94
CA GLY A 167 -4.55 -30.95 12.08
C GLY A 167 -6.04 -31.13 11.77
N ILE A 168 -6.83 -31.43 12.81
CA ILE A 168 -8.28 -31.56 12.71
C ILE A 168 -8.91 -30.17 12.52
N VAL A 169 -9.77 -30.03 11.52
CA VAL A 169 -10.70 -28.89 11.42
C VAL A 169 -11.90 -29.20 12.33
N ASP A 170 -11.97 -28.53 13.48
CA ASP A 170 -13.09 -28.65 14.42
C ASP A 170 -14.18 -27.62 14.10
N VAL A 171 -15.40 -28.07 13.86
CA VAL A 171 -16.57 -27.23 13.58
C VAL A 171 -17.52 -27.35 14.77
N GLN A 172 -17.35 -26.44 15.74
CA GLN A 172 -18.04 -26.52 17.04
C GLN A 172 -19.52 -26.15 17.00
N THR A 173 -19.95 -25.45 15.96
CA THR A 173 -21.35 -25.15 15.67
C THR A 173 -21.63 -25.69 14.28
N GLY A 174 -22.39 -26.79 14.19
CA GLY A 174 -22.51 -27.62 12.99
C GLY A 174 -22.84 -26.83 11.71
N PHE A 175 -22.57 -27.45 10.56
CA PHE A 175 -22.83 -26.85 9.26
C PHE A 175 -24.31 -26.50 9.14
N MET A 176 -24.60 -25.19 9.09
CA MET A 176 -25.90 -24.70 8.63
C MET A 176 -25.87 -24.80 7.11
N ALA A 177 -26.33 -25.94 6.59
CA ALA A 177 -26.72 -26.00 5.19
C ALA A 177 -27.97 -25.12 5.07
N ASP A 178 -27.80 -23.88 4.61
CA ASP A 178 -28.92 -23.07 4.16
C ASP A 178 -29.44 -23.78 2.89
N ASP A 179 -30.49 -24.59 3.07
CA ASP A 179 -31.26 -25.29 2.06
C ASP A 179 -30.54 -25.50 0.71
N TYR A 180 -29.66 -26.50 0.64
CA TYR A 180 -29.42 -27.15 -0.64
C TYR A 180 -30.71 -27.87 -1.03
N TYR A 181 -31.64 -27.14 -1.66
CA TYR A 181 -32.67 -27.77 -2.47
C TYR A 181 -31.94 -28.43 -3.64
N SER A 182 -31.51 -29.69 -3.46
CA SER A 182 -31.72 -30.63 -4.56
C SER A 182 -33.19 -30.45 -4.94
N GLY A 183 -33.49 -30.32 -6.24
CA GLY A 183 -34.87 -30.10 -6.70
C GLY A 183 -35.89 -31.18 -6.30
N ASP A 184 -35.52 -32.11 -5.41
CA ASP A 184 -36.33 -33.13 -4.76
C ASP A 184 -36.73 -32.82 -3.30
N GLY A 185 -36.24 -31.75 -2.68
CA GLY A 185 -36.69 -31.27 -1.36
C GLY A 185 -36.08 -31.93 -0.13
N THR A 186 -34.87 -32.48 -0.21
CA THR A 186 -34.23 -33.19 0.91
C THR A 186 -33.07 -32.39 1.54
N GLN A 187 -33.23 -31.91 2.78
CA GLN A 187 -32.20 -31.19 3.56
C GLN A 187 -31.25 -32.17 4.29
N GLY A 188 -29.96 -31.83 4.41
CA GLY A 188 -28.94 -32.70 4.98
C GLY A 188 -27.89 -32.04 5.87
N TYR A 189 -27.73 -32.54 7.09
CA TYR A 189 -26.80 -32.10 8.13
C TYR A 189 -25.53 -32.98 8.21
N THR A 190 -24.46 -32.50 8.87
CA THR A 190 -23.26 -33.28 9.21
C THR A 190 -22.89 -33.25 10.69
N GLY A 191 -22.78 -34.45 11.28
CA GLY A 191 -22.10 -34.73 12.55
C GLY A 191 -20.64 -35.16 12.35
N SER A 192 -19.87 -35.25 13.44
CA SER A 192 -18.45 -35.59 13.42
C SER A 192 -18.20 -37.10 13.33
N CYS A 193 -17.24 -37.50 12.48
CA CYS A 193 -16.69 -38.84 12.43
C CYS A 193 -15.27 -38.88 13.04
N GLY A 194 -14.86 -40.02 13.61
CA GLY A 194 -13.54 -40.18 14.24
C GLY A 194 -12.37 -40.13 13.26
N SER A 195 -11.15 -39.88 13.76
CA SER A 195 -9.95 -39.75 12.93
C SER A 195 -9.71 -41.00 12.06
N GLY A 196 -9.46 -40.79 10.77
CA GLY A 196 -9.19 -41.86 9.81
C GLY A 196 -10.41 -42.40 9.06
N THR A 197 -11.59 -41.81 9.26
CA THR A 197 -12.81 -42.18 8.53
C THR A 197 -13.21 -41.13 7.50
N THR A 198 -13.79 -41.56 6.38
CA THR A 198 -14.30 -40.65 5.34
C THR A 198 -15.78 -40.38 5.59
N LEU A 199 -16.14 -39.15 5.93
CA LEU A 199 -17.54 -38.73 6.07
C LEU A 199 -18.18 -38.68 4.69
N THR A 200 -19.10 -39.61 4.41
CA THR A 200 -19.87 -39.63 3.16
C THR A 200 -21.27 -39.10 3.40
N ILE A 201 -21.57 -37.94 2.81
CA ILE A 201 -22.90 -37.31 2.83
C ILE A 201 -23.54 -37.59 1.48
N LYS A 202 -24.69 -38.28 1.48
CA LYS A 202 -25.45 -38.53 0.26
C LYS A 202 -26.92 -38.30 0.56
N ASP A 203 -27.58 -37.48 -0.26
CA ASP A 203 -29.02 -37.19 -0.17
C ASP A 203 -29.43 -36.69 1.24
N GLY A 204 -28.55 -35.90 1.85
CA GLY A 204 -28.70 -35.35 3.18
C GLY A 204 -28.72 -36.36 4.34
N LEU A 205 -28.43 -37.63 4.08
CA LEU A 205 -28.26 -38.66 5.09
C LEU A 205 -26.78 -39.02 5.24
N ILE A 206 -26.29 -39.06 6.48
CA ILE A 206 -24.97 -39.65 6.79
C ILE A 206 -25.13 -41.16 6.64
N THR A 207 -24.52 -41.75 5.63
CA THR A 207 -24.63 -43.20 5.35
C THR A 207 -23.59 -44.03 6.10
N GLY A 208 -22.64 -43.39 6.78
CA GLY A 208 -21.74 -44.03 7.75
C GLY A 208 -20.42 -43.29 7.93
N CYS A 209 -19.78 -43.50 9.09
CA CYS A 209 -18.36 -43.26 9.29
C CYS A 209 -17.65 -44.60 9.05
N SER A 210 -16.80 -44.68 8.02
CA SER A 210 -15.97 -45.87 7.72
C SER A 210 -14.50 -45.52 7.74
#